data_AF-A0AAE6EPI5-F1
#
_entry.id   AF-A0AAE6EPI5-F1
#
_cell.length_a   1.000
_cell.length_b   1.000
_cell.length_c   1.000
_cell.angle_alpha   90.00
_cell.angle_beta   90.00
_cell.angle_gamma   90.00
#
_symmetry.space_group_name_H-M   'P 1'
#
loop_
_entity.id
_entity.type
_entity.pdbx_description
1 polymer ?
#
loop_
_entity_poly.entity_id
_entity_poly.type
_entity_poly.pdbx_seq_one_letter_code
_entity_poly.pdbx_strand_id
1 'polypeptide(L)'
;MSQYLTIDQGNTEAKISLWEDKELVDTVIDTRLTPSSVEEFVGGRRLKGAIYCSVVQNNGPVINKLSHLARCVYRLSPSTPLPIKLDYATPQTLGVDRIASAVGAWSDFPGRNILVVDAGTAVTYDYVDSTGTYRGGNIAPGINMEFKALNQFTARLPLVPFPEHMPELRDKVIGRDTVEAITLGAVYSVVASIGYYRSRLPKDTVIVLGGGCGHHLASLCDFDVLPDEHLASKGLNRILLYNEN
;
A
#
# COMPACT_ATOMS: atom_id res chain seq x y z
N MET A 1 -11.91 -18.61 17.13
CA MET A 1 -10.89 -18.13 16.18
C MET A 1 -10.08 -17.05 16.86
N SER A 2 -8.80 -16.90 16.53
CA SER A 2 -7.96 -15.88 17.16
C SER A 2 -8.16 -14.54 16.46
N GLN A 3 -8.32 -13.47 17.23
CA GLN A 3 -8.51 -12.12 16.68
C GLN A 3 -7.20 -11.33 16.67
N TYR A 4 -6.94 -10.64 15.56
CA TYR A 4 -5.72 -9.88 15.32
C TYR A 4 -6.02 -8.48 14.82
N LEU A 5 -5.12 -7.56 15.11
CA LEU A 5 -5.21 -6.18 14.62
C LEU A 5 -3.98 -5.81 13.81
N THR A 6 -4.19 -5.23 12.64
CA THR A 6 -3.13 -4.59 11.86
C THR A 6 -3.42 -3.11 11.76
N ILE A 7 -2.40 -2.28 11.94
CA ILE A 7 -2.49 -0.84 11.70
C ILE A 7 -1.39 -0.46 10.72
N ASP A 8 -1.80 0.10 9.58
CA ASP A 8 -0.92 0.69 8.59
C ASP A 8 -1.12 2.20 8.58
N GLN A 9 -0.15 2.96 9.08
CA GLN A 9 -0.21 4.42 9.16
C GLN A 9 0.70 5.08 8.13
N GLY A 10 0.07 5.58 7.06
CA GLY A 10 0.69 6.41 6.05
C GLY A 10 0.74 7.89 6.44
N ASN A 11 1.21 8.73 5.52
CA ASN A 11 1.29 10.18 5.72
C ASN A 11 -0.07 10.88 5.77
N THR A 12 -1.09 10.31 5.11
CA THR A 12 -2.41 10.94 4.93
C THR A 12 -3.48 10.30 5.81
N GLU A 13 -3.39 9.00 6.01
CA GLU A 13 -4.40 8.21 6.72
C GLU A 13 -3.76 6.98 7.38
N ALA A 14 -4.47 6.43 8.36
CA ALA A 14 -4.18 5.12 8.94
C ALA A 14 -5.31 4.15 8.62
N LYS A 15 -4.95 2.96 8.16
CA LYS A 15 -5.89 1.86 7.98
C LYS A 15 -5.77 0.92 9.17
N ILE A 16 -6.86 0.77 9.91
CA ILE A 16 -7.00 -0.18 11.02
C ILE A 16 -7.82 -1.35 10.51
N SER A 17 -7.32 -2.57 10.64
CA SER A 17 -7.99 -3.78 10.15
C SER A 17 -8.02 -4.86 11.22
N LEU A 18 -9.22 -5.41 11.45
CA LEU A 18 -9.48 -6.53 12.36
C LEU A 18 -9.50 -7.83 11.55
N TRP A 19 -8.82 -8.85 12.04
CA TRP A 19 -8.72 -10.14 11.38
C TRP A 19 -9.13 -11.29 12.30
N GLU A 20 -9.72 -12.33 11.72
CA GLU A 20 -9.88 -13.64 12.33
C GLU A 20 -8.96 -14.62 11.63
N ASP A 21 -7.88 -14.99 12.32
CA ASP A 21 -6.76 -15.71 11.72
C ASP A 21 -6.23 -14.98 10.47
N LYS A 22 -6.58 -15.48 9.28
CA LYS A 22 -6.16 -14.90 8.00
C LYS A 22 -7.23 -14.08 7.29
N GLU A 23 -8.47 -14.11 7.78
CA GLU A 23 -9.64 -13.51 7.16
C GLU A 23 -9.84 -12.08 7.68
N LEU A 24 -10.08 -11.14 6.76
CA LEU A 24 -10.38 -9.76 7.11
C LEU A 24 -11.83 -9.69 7.61
N VAL A 25 -12.04 -9.20 8.82
CA VAL A 25 -13.36 -9.09 9.45
C VAL A 25 -13.94 -7.70 9.27
N ASP A 26 -13.13 -6.69 9.54
CA ASP A 26 -13.56 -5.30 9.47
C ASP A 26 -12.36 -4.38 9.24
N THR A 27 -12.61 -3.20 8.69
CA THR A 27 -11.57 -2.18 8.50
C THR A 27 -12.14 -0.77 8.55
N VAL A 28 -11.37 0.14 9.13
CA VAL A 28 -11.66 1.57 9.13
C VAL A 28 -10.44 2.34 8.64
N ILE A 29 -10.72 3.42 7.90
CA ILE A 29 -9.72 4.43 7.52
C ILE A 29 -9.89 5.61 8.47
N ASP A 30 -8.82 5.96 9.17
CA ASP A 30 -8.77 7.06 10.11
C ASP A 30 -7.72 8.10 9.69
N THR A 31 -8.17 9.33 9.44
CA THR A 31 -7.29 10.46 9.11
C THR A 31 -6.53 11.00 10.33
N ARG A 32 -6.97 10.65 11.54
CA ARG A 32 -6.37 11.07 12.82
C ARG A 32 -6.34 9.89 13.79
N LEU A 33 -5.43 8.97 13.55
CA LEU A 33 -5.21 7.82 14.42
C LEU A 33 -4.93 8.26 15.87
N THR A 34 -5.80 7.84 16.79
CA THR A 34 -5.66 8.08 18.23
C THR A 34 -5.82 6.79 19.04
N PRO A 35 -5.27 6.70 20.27
CA PRO A 35 -5.56 5.59 21.17
C PRO A 35 -7.05 5.29 21.33
N SER A 36 -7.90 6.32 21.41
CA SER A 36 -9.35 6.18 21.54
C SER A 36 -9.99 5.60 20.29
N SER A 37 -9.59 6.05 19.10
CA SER A 37 -10.09 5.49 17.82
C SER A 37 -9.80 3.99 17.69
N VAL A 38 -8.62 3.55 18.15
CA VAL A 38 -8.24 2.13 18.15
C VAL A 38 -9.09 1.34 19.13
N GLU A 39 -9.32 1.86 20.34
CA GLU A 39 -10.15 1.21 21.34
C GLU A 39 -11.61 1.08 20.91
N GLU A 40 -12.16 2.15 20.32
CA GLU A 40 -13.52 2.18 19.78
C GLU A 40 -13.69 1.14 18.67
N PHE A 41 -12.76 1.09 17.71
CA PHE A 41 -12.79 0.10 16.62
C PHE A 41 -12.64 -1.34 17.13
N VAL A 42 -11.76 -1.57 18.12
CA VAL A 42 -11.59 -2.91 18.72
C VAL A 42 -12.85 -3.34 19.51
N GLY A 43 -13.67 -2.41 19.98
CA GLY A 43 -14.98 -2.71 20.56
C GLY A 43 -14.92 -3.61 21.80
N GLY A 44 -13.88 -3.49 22.63
CA GLY A 44 -13.68 -4.30 23.84
C GLY A 44 -13.24 -5.75 23.60
N ARG A 45 -12.95 -6.13 22.34
CA ARG A 45 -12.42 -7.45 22.01
C ARG A 45 -11.01 -7.63 22.59
N ARG A 46 -10.69 -8.85 23.03
CA ARG A 46 -9.34 -9.22 23.45
C ARG A 46 -8.58 -9.82 22.28
N LEU A 47 -7.53 -9.14 21.84
CA LEU A 47 -6.75 -9.54 20.68
C LEU A 47 -5.63 -10.52 21.09
N LYS A 48 -5.38 -11.52 20.25
CA LYS A 48 -4.24 -12.42 20.43
C LYS A 48 -2.94 -11.71 20.06
N GLY A 49 -2.93 -10.96 18.97
CA GLY A 49 -1.78 -10.19 18.53
C GLY A 49 -2.18 -8.90 17.81
N ALA A 50 -1.29 -7.92 17.85
CA ALA A 50 -1.39 -6.72 17.02
C ALA A 50 -0.04 -6.43 16.36
N ILE A 51 -0.08 -5.90 15.14
CA ILE A 51 1.10 -5.39 14.45
C ILE A 51 0.83 -3.99 13.93
N TYR A 52 1.82 -3.12 14.07
CA TYR A 52 1.73 -1.72 13.71
C TYR A 52 2.89 -1.32 12.78
N CYS A 53 2.54 -0.69 11.66
CA CYS A 53 3.42 -0.11 10.67
C CYS A 53 3.15 1.40 10.60
N SER A 54 4.21 2.21 10.54
CA SER A 54 4.05 3.66 10.37
C SER A 54 5.29 4.31 9.79
N VAL A 55 5.03 5.22 8.85
CA VAL A 55 6.03 6.12 8.26
C VAL A 55 6.00 7.52 8.90
N VAL A 56 5.10 7.75 9.86
CA VAL A 56 4.92 9.03 10.56
C VAL A 56 5.66 9.01 11.92
N GLN A 57 6.08 10.18 12.40
CA GLN A 57 6.71 10.34 13.72
C GLN A 57 5.67 10.41 14.86
N ASN A 58 6.08 10.05 16.08
CA ASN A 58 5.30 10.12 17.34
C ASN A 58 4.15 9.09 17.53
N ASN A 59 4.51 7.81 17.50
CA ASN A 59 3.54 6.69 17.57
C ASN A 59 3.39 6.03 18.96
N GLY A 60 4.11 6.55 19.96
CA GLY A 60 4.19 5.97 21.30
C GLY A 60 2.83 5.74 21.98
N PRO A 61 1.88 6.72 21.95
CA PRO A 61 0.58 6.55 22.60
C PRO A 61 -0.27 5.41 22.03
N VAL A 62 -0.27 5.24 20.71
CA VAL A 62 -1.04 4.17 20.04
C VAL A 62 -0.43 2.82 20.36
N ILE A 63 0.90 2.68 20.26
CA ILE A 63 1.58 1.42 20.60
C ILE A 63 1.34 1.06 22.08
N ASN A 64 1.39 2.04 22.99
CA ASN A 64 1.07 1.78 24.39
C ASN A 64 -0.38 1.33 24.58
N LYS A 65 -1.33 1.88 23.82
CA LYS A 65 -2.72 1.41 23.87
C LYS A 65 -2.86 -0.04 23.39
N LEU A 66 -2.16 -0.41 22.32
CA LEU A 66 -2.17 -1.78 21.79
C LEU A 66 -1.67 -2.80 22.81
N SER A 67 -0.68 -2.45 23.65
CA SER A 67 -0.15 -3.38 24.67
C SER A 67 -1.18 -3.75 25.74
N HIS A 68 -2.21 -2.92 25.92
CA HIS A 68 -3.34 -3.20 26.81
C HIS A 68 -4.47 -3.99 26.11
N LEU A 69 -4.55 -3.95 24.77
CA LEU A 69 -5.61 -4.57 23.98
C LEU A 69 -5.23 -5.95 23.42
N ALA A 70 -3.94 -6.17 23.18
CA ALA A 70 -3.40 -7.39 22.58
C ALA A 70 -2.38 -8.08 23.49
N ARG A 71 -2.35 -9.42 23.46
CA ARG A 71 -1.36 -10.21 24.22
C ARG A 71 0.06 -10.02 23.70
N CYS A 72 0.23 -9.89 22.38
CA CYS A 72 1.51 -9.63 21.73
C CYS A 72 1.38 -8.42 20.80
N VAL A 73 2.35 -7.51 20.83
CA VAL A 73 2.37 -6.33 19.96
C VAL A 73 3.71 -6.26 19.23
N TYR A 74 3.65 -6.19 17.91
CA TYR A 74 4.82 -6.05 17.06
C TYR A 74 4.81 -4.67 16.40
N ARG A 75 5.98 -4.06 16.33
CA ARG A 75 6.21 -2.94 15.43
C ARG A 75 6.99 -3.47 14.23
N LEU A 76 6.46 -3.29 13.03
CA LEU A 76 7.20 -3.67 11.83
C LEU A 76 8.47 -2.83 11.74
N SER A 77 9.59 -3.51 11.57
CA SER A 77 10.92 -2.93 11.49
C SER A 77 11.79 -3.73 10.51
N PRO A 78 12.90 -3.16 10.01
CA PRO A 78 13.84 -3.91 9.17
C PRO A 78 14.42 -5.17 9.82
N SER A 79 14.38 -5.29 11.16
CA SER A 79 14.83 -6.46 11.92
C SER A 79 13.74 -7.50 12.18
N THR A 80 12.48 -7.19 11.87
CA THR A 80 11.36 -8.12 12.07
C THR A 80 11.55 -9.33 11.15
N PRO A 81 11.49 -10.58 11.66
CA PRO A 81 11.51 -11.76 10.80
C PRO A 81 10.36 -11.74 9.78
N LEU A 82 10.67 -12.01 8.52
CA LEU A 82 9.73 -11.94 7.40
C LEU A 82 9.56 -13.31 6.71
N PRO A 83 8.39 -13.60 6.12
CA PRO A 83 8.16 -14.78 5.30
C PRO A 83 8.74 -14.65 3.87
N ILE A 84 9.50 -13.60 3.59
CA ILE A 84 10.23 -13.34 2.33
C ILE A 84 11.67 -12.95 2.63
N LYS A 85 12.57 -13.12 1.66
CA LYS A 85 13.95 -12.62 1.74
C LYS A 85 14.04 -11.19 1.23
N LEU A 86 14.88 -10.37 1.85
CA LEU A 86 15.19 -9.02 1.37
C LEU A 86 16.56 -9.03 0.69
N ASP A 87 16.58 -8.81 -0.62
CA ASP A 87 17.79 -8.56 -1.41
C ASP A 87 17.83 -7.08 -1.79
N TYR A 88 17.97 -6.25 -0.76
CA TYR A 88 18.07 -4.79 -0.88
C TYR A 88 19.37 -4.36 -0.23
N ALA A 89 20.18 -3.53 -0.91
CA ALA A 89 21.52 -3.18 -0.44
C ALA A 89 21.51 -2.48 0.94
N THR A 90 20.43 -1.78 1.26
CA THR A 90 20.25 -1.03 2.51
C THR A 90 18.89 -1.36 3.14
N PRO A 91 18.69 -2.58 3.69
CA PRO A 91 17.39 -3.02 4.21
C PRO A 91 16.80 -2.08 5.27
N GLN A 92 17.66 -1.38 6.00
CA GLN A 92 17.26 -0.43 7.05
C GLN A 92 16.61 0.86 6.51
N THR A 93 16.79 1.13 5.21
CA THR A 93 16.20 2.29 4.51
C THR A 93 14.93 1.94 3.75
N LEU A 94 14.59 0.64 3.66
CA LEU A 94 13.40 0.19 2.95
C LEU A 94 12.14 0.55 3.74
N GLY A 95 11.17 1.15 3.05
CA GLY A 95 9.86 1.45 3.62
C GLY A 95 9.18 0.20 4.16
N VAL A 96 8.75 0.24 5.42
CA VAL A 96 8.08 -0.88 6.08
C VAL A 96 6.70 -1.18 5.48
N ASP A 97 6.04 -0.15 4.95
CA ASP A 97 4.84 -0.24 4.11
C ASP A 97 5.09 -1.07 2.84
N ARG A 98 6.20 -0.83 2.14
CA ARG A 98 6.61 -1.60 0.96
C ARG A 98 6.89 -3.06 1.31
N ILE A 99 7.50 -3.32 2.46
CA ILE A 99 7.71 -4.69 2.98
C ILE A 99 6.36 -5.38 3.21
N ALA A 100 5.41 -4.69 3.86
CA ALA A 100 4.09 -5.24 4.11
C ALA A 100 3.38 -5.58 2.79
N SER A 101 3.30 -4.64 1.85
CA SER A 101 2.67 -4.89 0.54
C SER A 101 3.33 -6.04 -0.23
N ALA A 102 4.67 -6.14 -0.20
CA ALA A 102 5.40 -7.26 -0.81
C ALA A 102 5.06 -8.61 -0.16
N VAL A 103 4.99 -8.69 1.17
CA VAL A 103 4.59 -9.91 1.88
C VAL A 103 3.13 -10.27 1.61
N GLY A 104 2.25 -9.26 1.55
CA GLY A 104 0.84 -9.45 1.22
C GLY A 104 0.68 -10.12 -0.15
N ALA A 105 1.32 -9.56 -1.17
CA ALA A 105 1.24 -10.07 -2.54
C ALA A 105 1.88 -11.47 -2.67
N TRP A 106 3.04 -11.68 -2.05
CA TRP A 106 3.70 -12.99 -2.05
C TRP A 106 2.84 -14.08 -1.40
N SER A 107 2.08 -13.71 -0.36
CA SER A 107 1.22 -14.66 0.35
C SER A 107 0.02 -15.13 -0.49
N ASP A 108 -0.46 -14.30 -1.40
CA ASP A 108 -1.56 -14.66 -2.31
C ASP A 108 -1.07 -15.40 -3.56
N PHE A 109 0.16 -15.10 -4.01
CA PHE A 109 0.74 -15.67 -5.24
C PHE A 109 2.10 -16.33 -5.00
N PRO A 110 2.21 -17.32 -4.09
CA PRO A 110 3.48 -17.97 -3.80
C PRO A 110 4.04 -18.67 -5.05
N GLY A 111 5.34 -18.56 -5.25
CA GLY A 111 6.06 -19.16 -6.38
C GLY A 111 5.95 -18.40 -7.69
N ARG A 112 5.37 -17.19 -7.71
CA ARG A 112 5.23 -16.35 -8.91
C ARG A 112 6.17 -15.15 -8.85
N ASN A 113 6.56 -14.65 -10.02
CA ASN A 113 7.13 -13.32 -10.14
C ASN A 113 6.00 -12.29 -9.92
N ILE A 114 6.22 -11.27 -9.09
CA ILE A 114 5.19 -10.32 -8.69
C ILE A 114 5.75 -8.90 -8.80
N LEU A 115 5.06 -8.05 -9.56
CA LEU A 115 5.20 -6.60 -9.50
C LEU A 115 4.10 -6.06 -8.59
N VAL A 116 4.48 -5.61 -7.42
CA VAL A 116 3.63 -4.92 -6.45
C VAL A 116 3.67 -3.43 -6.75
N VAL A 117 2.53 -2.84 -7.04
CA VAL A 117 2.39 -1.41 -7.27
C VAL A 117 1.51 -0.85 -6.17
N ASP A 118 1.97 0.15 -5.42
CA ASP A 118 1.12 0.84 -4.44
C ASP A 118 0.92 2.27 -4.91
N ALA A 119 -0.32 2.62 -5.28
CA ALA A 119 -0.67 3.93 -5.79
C ALA A 119 -1.29 4.81 -4.68
N GLY A 120 -0.45 5.25 -3.75
CA GLY A 120 -0.80 6.13 -2.64
C GLY A 120 -0.29 7.57 -2.81
N THR A 121 0.22 8.17 -1.71
CA THR A 121 0.85 9.51 -1.75
C THR A 121 2.02 9.56 -2.74
N ALA A 122 2.85 8.53 -2.73
CA ALA A 122 3.82 8.20 -3.77
C ALA A 122 3.34 6.93 -4.49
N VAL A 123 3.82 6.70 -5.70
CA VAL A 123 3.67 5.38 -6.35
C VAL A 123 4.93 4.57 -6.16
N THR A 124 4.81 3.36 -5.66
CA THR A 124 5.93 2.40 -5.55
C THR A 124 5.76 1.27 -6.56
N TYR A 125 6.88 0.73 -7.03
CA TYR A 125 6.92 -0.38 -8.01
C TYR A 125 7.93 -1.41 -7.51
N ASP A 126 7.46 -2.40 -6.76
CA ASP A 126 8.24 -3.36 -6.00
C ASP A 126 8.23 -4.73 -6.66
N TYR A 127 9.41 -5.35 -6.80
CA TYR A 127 9.54 -6.66 -7.45
C TYR A 127 9.89 -7.75 -6.43
N VAL A 128 9.04 -8.77 -6.37
CA VAL A 128 9.30 -10.03 -5.65
C VAL A 128 9.41 -11.14 -6.68
N ASP A 129 10.53 -11.86 -6.69
CA ASP A 129 10.72 -12.96 -7.64
C ASP A 129 10.00 -14.24 -7.19
N SER A 130 9.94 -15.22 -8.09
CA SER A 130 9.33 -16.53 -7.84
C SER A 130 9.95 -17.36 -6.72
N THR A 131 11.05 -16.91 -6.11
CA THR A 131 11.68 -17.58 -4.95
C THR A 131 11.28 -16.96 -3.62
N GLY A 132 10.45 -15.90 -3.64
CA GLY A 132 10.08 -15.15 -2.45
C GLY A 132 11.18 -14.19 -2.01
N THR A 133 11.96 -13.68 -2.96
CA THR A 133 13.00 -12.67 -2.70
C THR A 133 12.53 -11.31 -3.22
N TYR A 134 12.42 -10.34 -2.32
CA TYR A 134 12.24 -8.94 -2.66
C TYR A 134 13.54 -8.41 -3.27
N ARG A 135 13.50 -8.06 -4.56
CA ARG A 135 14.68 -7.65 -5.36
C ARG A 135 14.87 -6.13 -5.43
N GLY A 136 13.96 -5.38 -4.80
CA GLY A 136 13.95 -3.92 -4.87
C GLY A 136 12.77 -3.37 -5.65
N GLY A 137 12.83 -2.08 -5.93
CA GLY A 137 11.75 -1.38 -6.61
C GLY A 137 11.99 0.12 -6.72
N ASN A 138 11.08 0.80 -7.39
CA ASN A 138 11.18 2.24 -7.67
C ASN A 138 10.12 3.03 -6.90
N ILE A 139 10.40 4.32 -6.67
CA ILE A 139 9.48 5.29 -6.06
C ILE A 139 9.30 6.46 -7.02
N ALA A 140 8.06 6.82 -7.31
CA ALA A 140 7.67 7.94 -8.16
C ALA A 140 6.63 8.83 -7.45
N PRO A 141 6.43 10.07 -7.90
CA PRO A 141 5.32 10.90 -7.41
C PRO A 141 3.97 10.20 -7.59
N GLY A 142 3.09 10.32 -6.60
CA GLY A 142 1.68 9.96 -6.74
C GLY A 142 0.92 10.97 -7.58
N ILE A 143 -0.23 10.58 -8.13
CA ILE A 143 -1.07 11.42 -9.01
C ILE A 143 -1.37 12.79 -8.39
N ASN A 144 -1.78 12.82 -7.12
CA ASN A 144 -2.06 14.07 -6.41
C ASN A 144 -0.77 14.90 -6.15
N MET A 145 0.39 14.25 -6.02
CA MET A 145 1.67 14.93 -5.90
C MET A 145 2.06 15.57 -7.23
N GLU A 146 1.81 14.91 -8.36
CA GLU A 146 2.02 15.48 -9.69
C GLU A 146 1.17 16.72 -9.92
N PHE A 147 -0.12 16.71 -9.55
CA PHE A 147 -0.99 17.89 -9.64
C PHE A 147 -0.46 19.06 -8.81
N LYS A 148 -0.04 18.79 -7.56
CA LYS A 148 0.55 19.81 -6.69
C LYS A 148 1.86 20.34 -7.24
N ALA A 149 2.71 19.47 -7.79
CA ALA A 149 3.99 19.87 -8.38
C ALA A 149 3.78 20.78 -9.60
N LEU A 150 2.86 20.43 -10.50
CA LEU A 150 2.54 21.25 -11.68
C LEU A 150 1.98 22.62 -11.28
N ASN A 151 1.11 22.70 -10.28
CA ASN A 151 0.60 23.97 -9.78
C ASN A 151 1.68 24.81 -9.07
N GLN A 152 2.52 24.19 -8.24
CA GLN A 152 3.53 24.87 -7.44
C GLN A 152 4.73 25.37 -8.26
N PHE A 153 5.17 24.59 -9.25
CA PHE A 153 6.41 24.85 -10.00
C PHE A 153 6.17 25.47 -11.38
N THR A 154 4.95 25.95 -11.67
CA THR A 154 4.64 26.67 -12.91
C THR A 154 3.82 27.93 -12.64
N ALA A 155 3.90 28.91 -13.54
CA ALA A 155 3.26 30.21 -13.31
C ALA A 155 1.75 30.24 -13.60
N ARG A 156 1.21 29.27 -14.37
CA ARG A 156 -0.15 29.36 -14.94
C ARG A 156 -0.97 28.08 -14.82
N LEU A 157 -0.40 26.95 -14.40
CA LEU A 157 -1.19 25.71 -14.30
C LEU A 157 -2.05 25.74 -13.04
N PRO A 158 -3.37 25.47 -13.16
CA PRO A 158 -4.25 25.44 -12.00
C PRO A 158 -3.98 24.21 -11.14
N LEU A 159 -4.38 24.28 -9.87
CA LEU A 159 -4.50 23.08 -9.05
C LEU A 159 -5.71 22.27 -9.53
N VAL A 160 -5.47 21.05 -9.97
CA VAL A 160 -6.49 20.14 -10.49
C VAL A 160 -7.00 19.23 -9.36
N PRO A 161 -8.32 19.06 -9.18
CA PRO A 161 -8.87 18.13 -8.21
C PRO A 161 -8.58 16.68 -8.61
N PHE A 162 -8.54 15.79 -7.63
CA PHE A 162 -8.38 14.37 -7.91
C PHE A 162 -9.60 13.83 -8.69
N PRO A 163 -9.41 13.07 -9.78
CA PRO A 163 -10.53 12.61 -10.60
C PRO A 163 -11.34 11.53 -9.86
N GLU A 164 -12.57 11.85 -9.48
CA GLU A 164 -13.49 10.90 -8.81
C GLU A 164 -13.92 9.76 -9.74
N HIS A 165 -13.99 10.02 -11.05
CA HIS A 165 -14.48 9.08 -12.07
C HIS A 165 -13.37 8.69 -13.05
N MET A 166 -12.25 8.19 -12.53
CA MET A 166 -11.12 7.72 -13.34
C MET A 166 -11.47 6.75 -14.49
N PRO A 167 -12.42 5.81 -14.36
CA PRO A 167 -12.77 4.91 -15.47
C PRO A 167 -13.23 5.63 -16.74
N GLU A 168 -13.82 6.82 -16.63
CA GLU A 168 -14.25 7.64 -17.77
C GLU A 168 -13.07 8.19 -18.59
N LEU A 169 -11.84 8.14 -18.05
CA LEU A 169 -10.63 8.57 -18.74
C LEU A 169 -10.18 7.56 -19.81
N ARG A 170 -10.70 6.32 -19.79
CA ARG A 170 -10.28 5.24 -20.70
C ARG A 170 -10.39 5.62 -22.17
N ASP A 171 -11.44 6.36 -22.54
CA ASP A 171 -11.68 6.78 -23.93
C ASP A 171 -11.01 8.13 -24.28
N LYS A 172 -10.27 8.73 -23.33
CA LYS A 172 -9.63 10.03 -23.48
C LYS A 172 -8.11 9.91 -23.35
N VAL A 173 -7.39 9.90 -24.48
CA VAL A 173 -5.92 9.82 -24.47
C VAL A 173 -5.26 11.20 -24.55
N ILE A 174 -5.91 12.16 -25.20
CA ILE A 174 -5.38 13.51 -25.43
C ILE A 174 -6.30 14.55 -24.80
N GLY A 175 -5.77 15.37 -23.89
CA GLY A 175 -6.53 16.42 -23.20
C GLY A 175 -6.86 17.59 -24.13
N ARG A 176 -8.08 18.13 -24.00
CA ARG A 176 -8.59 19.22 -24.86
C ARG A 176 -8.66 20.57 -24.18
N ASP A 177 -8.37 20.61 -22.89
CA ASP A 177 -8.13 21.81 -22.11
C ASP A 177 -7.01 21.55 -21.08
N THR A 178 -6.60 22.60 -20.37
CA THR A 178 -5.49 22.51 -19.40
C THR A 178 -5.78 21.52 -18.26
N VAL A 179 -7.02 21.44 -17.79
CA VAL A 179 -7.40 20.56 -16.68
C VAL A 179 -7.36 19.10 -17.15
N GLU A 180 -7.95 18.81 -18.31
CA GLU A 180 -7.87 17.48 -18.94
C GLU A 180 -6.41 17.09 -19.25
N ALA A 181 -5.61 17.99 -19.82
CA ALA A 181 -4.21 17.71 -20.16
C ALA A 181 -3.37 17.34 -18.93
N ILE A 182 -3.55 18.06 -17.82
CA ILE A 182 -2.89 17.76 -16.54
C ILE A 182 -3.39 16.42 -15.98
N THR A 183 -4.72 16.21 -15.98
CA THR A 183 -5.35 15.00 -15.42
C THR A 183 -4.89 13.75 -16.16
N LEU A 184 -5.00 13.74 -17.49
CA LEU A 184 -4.61 12.62 -18.33
C LEU A 184 -3.11 12.38 -18.25
N GLY A 185 -2.30 13.44 -18.26
CA GLY A 185 -0.85 13.34 -18.14
C GLY A 185 -0.42 12.61 -16.86
N ALA A 186 -0.99 12.98 -15.71
CA ALA A 186 -0.62 12.39 -14.43
C ALA A 186 -1.22 10.99 -14.18
N VAL A 187 -2.40 10.71 -14.72
CA VAL A 187 -2.99 9.36 -14.59
C VAL A 187 -2.27 8.37 -15.51
N TYR A 188 -2.07 8.74 -16.78
CA TYR A 188 -1.42 7.85 -17.74
C TYR A 188 0.10 7.74 -17.52
N SER A 189 0.75 8.66 -16.81
CA SER A 189 2.15 8.47 -16.38
C SER A 189 2.30 7.23 -15.50
N VAL A 190 1.36 7.01 -14.57
CA VAL A 190 1.32 5.83 -13.70
C VAL A 190 0.98 4.57 -14.49
N VAL A 191 -0.10 4.59 -15.28
CA VAL A 191 -0.52 3.44 -16.11
C VAL A 191 0.61 3.00 -17.05
N ALA A 192 1.26 3.96 -17.74
CA ALA A 192 2.38 3.68 -18.63
C ALA A 192 3.60 3.13 -17.87
N SER A 193 3.87 3.62 -16.66
CA SER A 193 4.96 3.11 -15.81
C SER A 193 4.74 1.66 -15.41
N ILE A 194 3.51 1.27 -15.04
CA ILE A 194 3.16 -0.13 -14.75
C ILE A 194 3.43 -0.99 -15.99
N GLY A 195 2.95 -0.56 -17.17
CA GLY A 195 3.18 -1.26 -18.43
C GLY A 195 4.66 -1.37 -18.80
N TYR A 196 5.44 -0.31 -18.57
CA TYR A 196 6.89 -0.30 -18.80
C TYR A 196 7.60 -1.32 -17.91
N TYR A 197 7.39 -1.30 -16.59
CA TYR A 197 8.04 -2.27 -15.69
C TYR A 197 7.60 -3.70 -15.98
N ARG A 198 6.30 -3.94 -16.22
CA ARG A 198 5.78 -5.24 -16.67
C ARG A 198 6.54 -5.77 -17.87
N SER A 199 6.78 -4.93 -18.88
CA SER A 199 7.47 -5.33 -20.11
C SER A 199 8.94 -5.73 -19.91
N ARG A 200 9.54 -5.33 -18.77
CA ARG A 200 10.93 -5.62 -18.40
C ARG A 200 11.09 -6.80 -17.45
N LEU A 201 9.99 -7.31 -16.91
CA LEU A 201 9.96 -8.44 -15.99
C LEU A 201 9.60 -9.75 -16.73
N PRO A 202 9.73 -10.92 -16.09
CA PRO A 202 9.27 -12.18 -16.68
C PRO A 202 7.82 -12.11 -17.17
N LYS A 203 7.52 -12.73 -18.31
CA LYS A 203 6.22 -12.62 -18.99
C LYS A 203 5.03 -13.06 -18.13
N ASP A 204 5.26 -13.96 -17.18
CA ASP A 204 4.27 -14.51 -16.26
C ASP A 204 4.15 -13.73 -14.94
N THR A 205 4.78 -12.55 -14.85
CA THR A 205 4.73 -11.68 -13.67
C THR A 205 3.31 -11.24 -13.38
N VAL A 206 2.84 -11.55 -12.17
CA VAL A 206 1.56 -11.07 -11.65
C VAL A 206 1.71 -9.62 -11.24
N ILE A 207 0.74 -8.77 -11.60
CA ILE A 207 0.72 -7.37 -11.17
C ILE A 207 -0.36 -7.23 -10.12
N VAL A 208 0.05 -6.81 -8.92
CA VAL A 208 -0.85 -6.53 -7.81
C VAL A 208 -0.81 -5.05 -7.53
N LEU A 209 -1.97 -4.40 -7.54
CA LEU A 209 -2.09 -2.95 -7.40
C LEU A 209 -2.84 -2.61 -6.10
N GLY A 210 -2.10 -2.11 -5.12
CA GLY A 210 -2.62 -1.59 -3.86
C GLY A 210 -2.91 -0.08 -3.91
N GLY A 211 -3.21 0.46 -2.73
CA GLY A 211 -3.53 1.88 -2.54
C GLY A 211 -4.99 2.23 -2.85
N GLY A 212 -5.46 3.36 -2.32
CA GLY A 212 -6.87 3.77 -2.39
C GLY A 212 -7.42 4.01 -3.80
N CYS A 213 -6.56 4.19 -4.80
CA CYS A 213 -6.95 4.35 -6.21
C CYS A 213 -6.68 3.12 -7.09
N GLY A 214 -6.25 1.99 -6.50
CA GLY A 214 -5.82 0.81 -7.25
C GLY A 214 -6.89 0.24 -8.18
N HIS A 215 -8.14 0.11 -7.72
CA HIS A 215 -9.26 -0.37 -8.55
C HIS A 215 -9.51 0.50 -9.78
N HIS A 216 -9.40 1.82 -9.63
CA HIS A 216 -9.60 2.76 -10.72
C HIS A 216 -8.46 2.71 -11.75
N LEU A 217 -7.22 2.68 -11.29
CA LEU A 217 -6.05 2.56 -12.17
C LEU A 217 -6.00 1.22 -12.90
N ALA A 218 -6.39 0.13 -12.26
CA ALA A 218 -6.49 -1.18 -12.90
C ALA A 218 -7.44 -1.15 -14.12
N SER A 219 -8.55 -0.42 -14.02
CA SER A 219 -9.52 -0.29 -15.12
C SER A 219 -8.99 0.44 -16.37
N LEU A 220 -7.89 1.19 -16.22
CA LEU A 220 -7.23 1.93 -17.30
C LEU A 220 -6.11 1.13 -17.98
N CYS A 221 -5.69 0.01 -17.40
CA CYS A 221 -4.67 -0.86 -17.98
C CYS A 221 -5.29 -1.75 -19.07
N ASP A 222 -4.56 -1.98 -20.17
CA ASP A 222 -4.93 -2.89 -21.25
C ASP A 222 -4.38 -4.32 -21.04
N PHE A 223 -3.89 -4.60 -19.83
CA PHE A 223 -3.36 -5.88 -19.38
C PHE A 223 -3.89 -6.20 -17.97
N ASP A 224 -3.80 -7.48 -17.58
CA ASP A 224 -4.29 -7.93 -16.29
C ASP A 224 -3.52 -7.28 -15.13
N VAL A 225 -4.26 -6.59 -14.27
CA VAL A 225 -3.80 -6.01 -13.01
C VAL A 225 -4.80 -6.39 -11.93
N LEU A 226 -4.31 -6.96 -10.83
CA LEU A 226 -5.15 -7.41 -9.73
C LEU A 226 -5.19 -6.33 -8.65
N PRO A 227 -6.29 -5.57 -8.50
CA PRO A 227 -6.40 -4.61 -7.42
C PRO A 227 -6.59 -5.30 -6.07
N ASP A 228 -5.91 -4.81 -5.04
CA ASP A 228 -6.11 -5.22 -3.64
C ASP A 228 -5.92 -4.02 -2.70
N GLU A 229 -7.03 -3.43 -2.27
CA GLU A 229 -7.02 -2.27 -1.38
C GLU A 229 -6.57 -2.58 0.05
N HIS A 230 -6.43 -3.87 0.41
CA HIS A 230 -6.01 -4.32 1.73
C HIS A 230 -4.62 -4.97 1.70
N LEU A 231 -3.86 -4.83 0.61
CA LEU A 231 -2.60 -5.51 0.40
C LEU A 231 -1.59 -5.32 1.54
N ALA A 232 -1.38 -4.08 1.98
CA ALA A 232 -0.49 -3.76 3.09
C ALA A 232 -0.99 -4.37 4.41
N SER A 233 -2.27 -4.17 4.76
CA SER A 233 -2.88 -4.75 5.95
C SER A 233 -2.79 -6.29 5.96
N LYS A 234 -3.01 -6.92 4.80
CA LYS A 234 -2.84 -8.36 4.62
C LYS A 234 -1.40 -8.77 4.91
N GLY A 235 -0.44 -8.08 4.30
CA GLY A 235 0.98 -8.29 4.55
C GLY A 235 1.35 -8.21 6.03
N LEU A 236 0.86 -7.19 6.73
CA LEU A 236 1.04 -7.04 8.17
C LEU A 236 0.48 -8.25 8.94
N ASN A 237 -0.74 -8.70 8.61
CA ASN A 237 -1.32 -9.89 9.24
C ASN A 237 -0.43 -11.13 9.00
N ARG A 238 0.07 -11.33 7.77
CA ARG A 238 0.94 -12.48 7.46
C ARG A 238 2.27 -12.42 8.20
N ILE A 239 2.87 -11.23 8.35
CA ILE A 239 4.08 -11.02 9.16
C ILE A 239 3.79 -11.31 10.64
N LEU A 240 2.66 -10.84 11.17
CA LEU A 240 2.26 -11.10 12.55
C LEU A 240 2.14 -12.60 12.81
N LEU A 241 1.38 -13.32 11.97
CA LEU A 241 1.19 -14.77 12.10
C LEU A 241 2.49 -15.56 11.94
N TYR A 242 3.43 -15.08 11.12
CA TYR A 242 4.76 -15.67 10.97
C TYR A 242 5.57 -15.61 12.28
N ASN A 243 5.39 -14.55 13.07
CA ASN A 243 6.14 -14.29 14.30
C ASN A 243 5.43 -14.76 15.59
N GLU A 244 4.21 -15.30 15.49
CA GLU A 244 3.48 -15.87 16.62
C GLU A 244 3.89 -17.31 16.96
N ASN A 245 4.67 -17.97 16.09
CA ASN A 245 5.09 -19.37 16.25
C ASN A 245 6.38 -19.51 17.03
#